data_AF-X1DTN8-F1
#
_entry.id   AF-X1DTN8-F1
#
_cell.length_a   1.000
_cell.length_b   1.000
_cell.length_c   1.000
_cell.angle_alpha   90.00
_cell.angle_beta   90.00
_cell.angle_gamma   90.00
#
_symmetry.space_group_name_H-M   'P 1'
#
loop_
_entity.id
_entity.type
_entity.pdbx_description
1 polymer ?
#
loop_
_entity_poly.entity_id
_entity_poly.type
_entity_poly.pdbx_seq_one_letter_code
_entity_poly.pdbx_strand_id
1 'polypeptide(L)'
;WGDYGFMGHPTIRTPRLDRLATESLLLPRSYVTAPLCCPSLGSIITGLHPHQNGITSNDPPQVGGKRGWPPERLKLREEVISNIERVPTLPRLLKQRGYVSLQTGKWWLGNHSRGGFTHGMTHGDPKRGGRHGDAGLAIGRTTMQPITDFIDAAGEKPFFLWYAPFLPHSPHNPPKRLLEKYQDRTTSMHIARYWAMCEWFDETVGQLLDCLDTRRLTANTLVLYVCDNGWIQQPNSSRYAPRSKRSRFDGGVRTPI
;
A
#
# COMPACT_ATOMS: atom_id res chain seq x y z
N TRP A 1 -11.74 -2.01 -7.61
CA TRP A 1 -12.54 -1.05 -6.80
C TRP A 1 -13.80 -1.69 -6.25
N GLY A 2 -14.33 -2.75 -6.86
CA GLY A 2 -15.48 -3.50 -6.35
C GLY A 2 -15.09 -4.71 -5.52
N ASP A 3 -13.88 -4.75 -4.94
CA ASP A 3 -13.25 -5.96 -4.40
C ASP A 3 -13.47 -6.17 -2.89
N TYR A 4 -14.45 -5.46 -2.31
CA TYR A 4 -14.73 -5.47 -0.86
C TYR A 4 -16.23 -5.51 -0.58
N GLY A 5 -16.61 -6.01 0.59
CA GLY A 5 -18.00 -6.12 1.06
C GLY A 5 -18.71 -4.76 1.08
N PHE A 6 -18.07 -3.73 1.62
CA PHE A 6 -18.59 -2.34 1.63
C PHE A 6 -18.78 -1.72 0.23
N MET A 7 -18.17 -2.31 -0.79
CA MET A 7 -18.38 -1.95 -2.20
C MET A 7 -19.36 -2.88 -2.92
N GLY A 8 -20.03 -3.79 -2.19
CA GLY A 8 -21.03 -4.71 -2.70
C GLY A 8 -20.46 -5.96 -3.38
N HIS A 9 -19.22 -6.36 -3.10
CA HIS A 9 -18.67 -7.59 -3.69
C HIS A 9 -19.49 -8.81 -3.22
N PRO A 10 -19.99 -9.68 -4.13
CA PRO A 10 -20.92 -10.76 -3.76
C PRO A 10 -20.27 -11.91 -2.96
N THR A 11 -18.96 -12.11 -3.14
CA THR A 11 -18.25 -13.28 -2.58
C THR A 11 -17.23 -12.98 -1.49
N ILE A 12 -16.32 -12.01 -1.71
CA ILE A 12 -15.29 -11.59 -0.75
C ILE A 12 -15.93 -11.11 0.54
N ARG A 13 -15.43 -11.60 1.67
CA ARG A 13 -15.84 -11.15 3.01
C ARG A 13 -14.76 -10.26 3.61
N THR A 14 -15.13 -9.04 3.94
CA THR A 14 -14.23 -8.05 4.56
C THR A 14 -14.88 -7.36 5.78
N PRO A 15 -15.30 -8.12 6.80
CA PRO A 15 -16.08 -7.56 7.91
C PRO A 15 -15.38 -6.42 8.66
N ARG A 16 -14.04 -6.35 8.67
CA ARG A 16 -13.31 -5.29 9.37
C ARG A 16 -13.36 -3.97 8.61
N LEU A 17 -13.10 -4.01 7.31
CA LEU A 17 -13.25 -2.88 6.41
C LEU A 17 -14.72 -2.46 6.28
N ASP A 18 -15.65 -3.42 6.28
CA ASP A 18 -17.08 -3.15 6.23
C ASP A 18 -17.56 -2.39 7.47
N ARG A 19 -17.08 -2.79 8.66
CA ARG A 19 -17.30 -2.04 9.91
C ARG A 19 -16.69 -0.63 9.83
N LEU A 20 -15.43 -0.51 9.42
CA LEU A 20 -14.76 0.79 9.27
C LEU A 20 -15.56 1.71 8.35
N ALA A 21 -16.00 1.22 7.19
CA ALA A 21 -16.78 2.01 6.24
C ALA A 21 -18.15 2.42 6.81
N THR A 22 -18.81 1.55 7.58
CA THR A 22 -20.12 1.84 8.20
C THR A 22 -20.02 2.90 9.30
N GLU A 23 -18.89 2.93 10.01
CA GLU A 23 -18.60 3.90 11.09
C GLU A 23 -17.95 5.19 10.56
N SER A 24 -17.74 5.32 9.24
CA SER A 24 -16.98 6.41 8.61
C SER A 24 -17.71 7.07 7.44
N LEU A 25 -17.11 8.11 6.86
CA LEU A 25 -17.49 8.65 5.56
C LEU A 25 -16.86 7.80 4.43
N LEU A 26 -17.68 7.07 3.69
CA LEU A 26 -17.27 6.32 2.50
C LEU A 26 -17.38 7.18 1.22
N LEU A 27 -16.31 7.24 0.44
CA LEU A 27 -16.30 7.83 -0.90
C LEU A 27 -16.20 6.72 -1.96
N PRO A 28 -17.33 6.22 -2.51
CA PRO A 28 -17.34 5.06 -3.41
C PRO A 28 -16.79 5.36 -4.83
N ARG A 29 -16.45 6.61 -5.10
CA ARG A 29 -16.05 7.13 -6.42
C ARG A 29 -14.90 8.12 -6.32
N SER A 30 -13.75 7.65 -5.84
CA SER A 30 -12.51 8.42 -5.78
C SER A 30 -11.51 7.95 -6.83
N TYR A 31 -10.48 8.74 -7.10
CA TYR A 31 -9.49 8.45 -8.14
C TYR A 31 -8.06 8.71 -7.66
N VAL A 32 -7.17 7.76 -7.93
CA VAL A 32 -5.72 7.98 -7.80
C VAL A 32 -5.18 8.73 -9.01
N THR A 33 -4.10 9.47 -8.80
CA THR A 33 -3.45 10.29 -9.84
C THR A 33 -2.66 9.46 -10.85
N ALA A 34 -2.31 8.22 -10.52
CA ALA A 34 -1.56 7.31 -11.37
C ALA A 34 -2.00 5.85 -11.19
N PRO A 35 -2.16 5.06 -12.26
CA PRO A 35 -2.57 3.66 -12.16
C PRO A 35 -1.39 2.71 -11.87
N LEU A 36 -0.41 3.15 -11.09
CA LEU A 36 0.82 2.42 -10.82
C LEU A 36 1.38 2.78 -9.44
N CYS A 37 1.91 1.78 -8.73
CA CYS A 37 2.33 1.87 -7.33
C CYS A 37 3.17 3.11 -6.98
N CYS A 38 4.44 3.17 -7.42
CA CYS A 38 5.37 4.22 -7.04
C CYS A 38 4.87 5.66 -7.34
N PRO A 39 4.39 5.99 -8.55
CA PRO A 39 3.89 7.34 -8.83
C PRO A 39 2.62 7.70 -8.02
N SER A 40 1.75 6.72 -7.75
CA SER A 40 0.56 6.93 -6.93
C SER A 40 0.92 7.16 -5.47
N LEU A 41 1.77 6.31 -4.89
CA LEU A 41 2.27 6.48 -3.52
C LEU A 41 3.02 7.81 -3.35
N GLY A 42 3.83 8.19 -4.34
CA GLY A 42 4.47 9.50 -4.40
C GLY A 42 3.46 10.65 -4.38
N SER A 43 2.33 10.50 -5.06
CA SER A 43 1.26 11.51 -5.04
C SER A 43 0.53 11.56 -3.70
N ILE A 44 0.22 10.40 -3.11
CA ILE A 44 -0.45 10.30 -1.80
C ILE A 44 0.39 10.97 -0.71
N ILE A 45 1.70 10.73 -0.68
CA ILE A 45 2.56 11.26 0.39
C ILE A 45 2.94 12.74 0.21
N THR A 46 2.87 13.27 -1.02
CA THR A 46 3.26 14.65 -1.33
C THR A 46 2.09 15.60 -1.52
N GLY A 47 0.91 15.09 -1.87
CA GLY A 47 -0.22 15.90 -2.35
C GLY A 47 -0.03 16.46 -3.76
N LEU A 48 1.00 16.02 -4.50
CA LEU A 48 1.36 16.51 -5.83
C LEU A 48 1.15 15.43 -6.88
N HIS A 49 0.75 15.81 -8.10
CA HIS A 49 0.69 14.88 -9.21
C HIS A 49 2.08 14.37 -9.62
N PRO A 50 2.20 13.21 -10.31
CA PRO A 50 3.48 12.64 -10.72
C PRO A 50 4.37 13.58 -11.54
N HIS A 51 3.76 14.46 -12.35
CA HIS A 51 4.50 15.43 -13.17
C HIS A 51 5.04 16.61 -12.34
N GLN A 52 4.48 16.86 -11.16
CA GLN A 52 4.93 17.93 -10.24
C GLN A 52 6.01 17.41 -9.27
N ASN A 53 5.88 16.17 -8.78
CA ASN A 53 6.86 15.56 -7.86
C ASN A 53 8.00 14.80 -8.57
N GLY A 54 7.92 14.59 -9.89
CA GLY A 54 8.96 13.91 -10.67
C GLY A 54 9.05 12.39 -10.48
N ILE A 55 8.15 11.78 -9.71
CA ILE A 55 8.08 10.32 -9.50
C ILE A 55 7.06 9.77 -10.48
N THR A 56 7.51 9.38 -11.67
CA THR A 56 6.63 9.08 -12.81
C THR A 56 6.46 7.59 -13.12
N SER A 57 7.27 6.72 -12.50
CA SER A 57 7.24 5.28 -12.75
C SER A 57 7.77 4.46 -11.57
N ASN A 58 7.54 3.15 -11.61
CA ASN A 58 8.11 2.20 -10.63
C ASN A 58 9.63 2.05 -10.78
N ASP A 59 10.09 1.94 -12.02
CA ASP A 59 11.50 1.85 -12.38
C ASP A 59 11.75 2.61 -13.68
N PRO A 60 12.97 3.11 -13.91
CA PRO A 60 13.37 3.58 -15.22
C PRO A 60 13.31 2.47 -16.28
N PRO A 61 13.19 2.84 -17.57
CA PRO A 61 13.19 1.91 -18.69
C PRO A 61 14.47 1.06 -18.73
N GLN A 62 14.42 -0.04 -19.48
CA GLN A 62 15.60 -0.87 -19.70
C GLN A 62 16.61 -0.09 -20.56
N VAL A 63 17.90 -0.19 -20.22
CA VAL A 63 18.99 0.44 -20.98
C VAL A 63 19.45 -0.51 -22.07
N GLY A 64 19.47 -0.04 -23.33
CA GLY A 64 19.87 -0.86 -24.48
C GLY A 64 18.98 -2.08 -24.75
N GLY A 65 17.72 -2.06 -24.31
CA GLY A 65 16.75 -3.16 -24.51
C GLY A 65 17.01 -4.43 -23.71
N LYS A 66 18.09 -4.50 -22.93
CA LYS A 66 18.46 -5.68 -22.13
C LYS A 66 17.80 -5.61 -20.75
N ARG A 67 17.24 -6.74 -20.29
CA ARG A 67 16.72 -6.86 -18.92
C ARG A 67 17.90 -6.84 -17.95
N GLY A 68 17.81 -6.02 -16.91
CA GLY A 68 18.79 -6.04 -15.82
C GLY A 68 18.85 -4.74 -15.04
N TRP A 69 19.85 -4.64 -14.17
CA TRP A 69 20.14 -3.44 -13.38
C TRP A 69 21.58 -3.00 -13.60
N PRO A 70 21.96 -2.61 -14.83
CA PRO A 70 23.29 -2.08 -15.08
C PRO A 70 23.46 -0.73 -14.34
N PRO A 71 24.71 -0.30 -14.09
CA PRO A 71 25.00 0.93 -13.34
C PRO A 71 24.23 2.16 -13.83
N GLU A 72 24.05 2.32 -15.14
CA GLU A 72 23.33 3.45 -15.73
C GLU A 72 21.84 3.43 -15.33
N ARG A 73 21.21 2.24 -15.30
CA ARG A 73 19.80 2.10 -14.89
C ARG A 73 19.63 2.33 -13.39
N LEU A 74 20.60 1.92 -12.57
CA LEU A 74 20.62 2.20 -11.14
C LEU A 74 20.75 3.70 -10.88
N LYS A 75 21.61 4.40 -11.64
CA LYS A 75 21.74 5.85 -11.58
C LYS A 75 20.42 6.56 -11.93
N LEU A 76 19.78 6.19 -13.05
CA LEU A 76 18.46 6.72 -13.42
C LEU A 76 17.40 6.47 -12.34
N ARG A 77 17.42 5.29 -11.71
CA ARG A 77 16.50 4.98 -10.61
C ARG A 77 16.73 5.93 -9.45
N GLU A 78 17.98 6.11 -9.05
CA GLU A 78 18.35 7.01 -7.94
C GLU A 78 17.93 8.45 -8.23
N GLU A 79 18.18 8.95 -9.44
CA GLU A 79 17.73 10.28 -9.87
C GLU A 79 16.22 10.46 -9.68
N VAL A 80 15.41 9.50 -10.15
CA VAL A 80 13.94 9.57 -10.04
C VAL A 80 13.46 9.50 -8.60
N ILE A 81 13.94 8.54 -7.80
CA ILE A 81 13.43 8.38 -6.43
C ILE A 81 13.92 9.50 -5.50
N SER A 82 15.06 10.15 -5.79
CA SER A 82 15.56 11.29 -5.03
C SER A 82 14.70 12.54 -5.12
N ASN A 83 13.81 12.62 -6.11
CA ASN A 83 12.88 13.74 -6.23
C ASN A 83 11.98 13.92 -5.00
N ILE A 84 11.73 12.85 -4.23
CA ILE A 84 10.96 12.90 -2.97
C ILE A 84 11.59 13.80 -1.90
N GLU A 85 12.90 14.07 -2.00
CA GLU A 85 13.63 14.92 -1.06
C GLU A 85 13.47 16.41 -1.37
N ARG A 86 13.04 16.73 -2.60
CA ARG A 86 12.94 18.10 -3.12
C ARG A 86 11.53 18.70 -2.99
N VAL A 87 10.58 17.90 -2.52
CA VAL A 87 9.16 18.26 -2.42
C VAL A 87 8.65 18.10 -0.99
N PRO A 88 7.61 18.84 -0.59
CA PRO A 88 6.97 18.60 0.70
C PRO A 88 6.40 17.18 0.75
N THR A 89 6.52 16.55 1.91
CA THR A 89 5.91 15.26 2.21
C THR A 89 5.17 15.36 3.54
N LEU A 90 4.05 14.65 3.66
CA LEU A 90 3.22 14.66 4.86
C LEU A 90 4.04 14.36 6.14
N PRO A 91 4.95 13.38 6.21
CA PRO A 91 5.78 13.13 7.39
C PRO A 91 6.67 14.33 7.77
N ARG A 92 7.24 15.05 6.78
CA ARG A 92 8.05 16.25 7.05
C ARG A 92 7.21 17.37 7.64
N LEU A 93 6.04 17.61 7.05
CA LEU A 93 5.11 18.64 7.50
C LEU A 93 4.59 18.35 8.92
N LEU A 94 4.23 17.09 9.20
CA LEU A 94 3.77 16.67 10.52
C LEU A 94 4.89 16.70 11.57
N LYS A 95 6.13 16.33 11.19
CA LYS A 95 7.30 16.41 12.08
C LYS A 95 7.53 17.83 12.58
N GLN A 96 7.33 18.86 11.74
CA GLN A 96 7.41 20.27 12.15
C GLN A 96 6.36 20.66 13.20
N ARG A 97 5.29 19.86 13.35
CA ARG A 97 4.21 20.04 14.32
C ARG A 97 4.30 19.07 15.50
N GLY A 98 5.46 18.45 15.70
CA GLY A 98 5.72 17.56 16.84
C GLY A 98 5.28 16.11 16.66
N TYR A 99 4.79 15.72 15.48
CA TYR A 99 4.42 14.34 15.22
C TYR A 99 5.66 13.44 15.09
N VAL A 100 5.55 12.22 15.63
CA VAL A 100 6.41 11.11 15.22
C VAL A 100 5.73 10.31 14.11
N SER A 101 6.49 9.66 13.24
CA SER A 101 5.93 8.91 12.12
C SER A 101 6.62 7.58 11.87
N LEU A 102 5.84 6.58 11.49
CA LEU A 102 6.32 5.24 11.15
C LEU A 102 5.94 4.86 9.72
N GLN A 103 6.92 4.43 8.94
CA GLN A 103 6.70 3.78 7.65
C GLN A 103 6.71 2.25 7.78
N THR A 104 5.64 1.60 7.35
CA THR A 104 5.57 0.13 7.20
C THR A 104 5.11 -0.27 5.80
N GLY A 105 5.48 -1.48 5.36
CA GLY A 105 5.03 -1.98 4.06
C GLY A 105 5.70 -1.33 2.86
N LYS A 106 4.95 -1.15 1.77
CA LYS A 106 5.40 -0.57 0.51
C LYS A 106 5.77 0.91 0.68
N TRP A 107 6.90 1.30 0.09
CA TRP A 107 7.39 2.68 0.05
C TRP A 107 8.01 3.08 -1.29
N TRP A 108 8.75 2.19 -1.96
CA TRP A 108 9.39 2.37 -3.29
C TRP A 108 10.49 3.44 -3.41
N LEU A 109 10.49 4.46 -2.55
CA LEU A 109 11.30 5.68 -2.68
C LEU A 109 12.58 5.63 -1.84
N GLY A 110 13.27 4.48 -1.85
CA GLY A 110 14.52 4.27 -1.11
C GLY A 110 14.30 4.09 0.39
N ASN A 111 15.23 4.58 1.21
CA ASN A 111 15.10 4.52 2.67
C ASN A 111 13.90 5.36 3.14
N HIS A 112 13.16 4.91 4.16
CA HIS A 112 11.99 5.64 4.67
C HIS A 112 12.31 7.09 5.07
N SER A 113 13.51 7.36 5.59
CA SER A 113 13.94 8.71 6.00
C SER A 113 13.97 9.71 4.83
N ARG A 114 14.09 9.24 3.58
CA ARG A 114 13.96 10.07 2.37
C ARG A 114 12.58 10.67 2.21
N GLY A 115 11.54 10.04 2.77
CA GLY A 115 10.19 10.61 2.85
C GLY A 115 9.97 11.52 4.05
N GLY A 116 10.96 11.62 4.95
CA GLY A 116 10.89 12.37 6.20
C GLY A 116 10.24 11.62 7.36
N PHE A 117 10.02 10.31 7.23
CA PHE A 117 9.55 9.48 8.34
C PHE A 117 10.58 9.45 9.47
N THR A 118 10.13 9.49 10.73
CA THR A 118 11.05 9.42 11.87
C THR A 118 11.49 7.99 12.18
N HIS A 119 10.63 7.02 11.89
CA HIS A 119 10.88 5.58 12.01
C HIS A 119 10.40 4.89 10.73
N GLY A 120 10.96 3.71 10.44
CA GLY A 120 10.46 2.91 9.34
C GLY A 120 11.16 1.58 9.18
N MET A 121 10.45 0.66 8.52
CA MET A 121 10.97 -0.67 8.22
C MET A 121 11.85 -0.66 6.97
N THR A 122 11.55 0.21 5.99
CA THR A 122 12.23 0.19 4.69
C THR A 122 13.65 0.73 4.81
N HIS A 123 14.66 -0.10 4.54
CA HIS A 123 16.07 0.33 4.49
C HIS A 123 16.46 0.88 3.11
N GLY A 124 15.84 0.42 2.03
CA GLY A 124 15.95 0.99 0.69
C GLY A 124 17.24 0.71 -0.08
N ASP A 125 18.20 0.00 0.52
CA ASP A 125 19.51 -0.34 -0.06
C ASP A 125 19.38 -1.41 -1.17
N PRO A 126 19.63 -1.07 -2.44
CA PRO A 126 19.54 -2.02 -3.55
C PRO A 126 20.50 -3.22 -3.43
N LYS A 127 21.67 -3.06 -2.79
CA LYS A 127 22.64 -4.15 -2.60
C LYS A 127 22.11 -5.24 -1.67
N ARG A 128 21.15 -4.88 -0.81
CA ARG A 128 20.43 -5.76 0.11
C ARG A 128 19.03 -6.14 -0.41
N GLY A 129 18.73 -5.88 -1.68
CA GLY A 129 17.42 -6.16 -2.28
C GLY A 129 16.36 -5.07 -2.06
N GLY A 130 16.74 -3.89 -1.58
CA GLY A 130 15.86 -2.73 -1.39
C GLY A 130 15.27 -2.23 -2.71
N ARG A 131 13.93 -2.24 -2.83
CA ARG A 131 13.22 -1.70 -4.00
C ARG A 131 11.78 -1.29 -3.72
N HIS A 132 10.98 -2.17 -3.13
CA HIS A 132 9.54 -1.95 -2.94
C HIS A 132 9.20 -1.42 -1.55
N GLY A 133 9.90 -1.90 -0.53
CA GLY A 133 9.54 -1.81 0.88
C GLY A 133 10.37 -2.78 1.74
N ASP A 134 11.07 -3.72 1.10
CA ASP A 134 12.06 -4.63 1.70
C ASP A 134 11.57 -5.31 2.99
N ALA A 135 12.20 -5.05 4.14
CA ALA A 135 11.79 -5.59 5.43
C ALA A 135 10.33 -5.21 5.77
N GLY A 136 9.87 -4.05 5.29
CA GLY A 136 8.50 -3.58 5.42
C GLY A 136 7.46 -4.54 4.84
N LEU A 137 7.78 -5.36 3.84
CA LEU A 137 6.82 -6.28 3.24
C LEU A 137 6.37 -7.42 4.16
N ALA A 138 7.04 -7.60 5.32
CA ALA A 138 6.61 -8.53 6.36
C ALA A 138 5.38 -8.04 7.15
N ILE A 139 5.08 -6.74 7.13
CA ILE A 139 3.96 -6.18 7.90
C ILE A 139 2.62 -6.73 7.41
N GLY A 140 1.73 -7.09 8.34
CA GLY A 140 0.43 -7.72 8.09
C GLY A 140 0.53 -9.20 7.70
N ARG A 141 1.60 -9.62 7.02
CA ARG A 141 1.76 -11.03 6.61
C ARG A 141 2.36 -11.91 7.69
N THR A 142 3.39 -11.40 8.35
CA THR A 142 4.18 -12.16 9.33
C THR A 142 4.16 -11.49 10.70
N THR A 143 4.00 -10.16 10.75
CA THR A 143 4.02 -9.42 12.02
C THR A 143 3.22 -8.14 11.95
N MET A 144 2.73 -7.69 13.11
CA MET A 144 2.24 -6.34 13.38
C MET A 144 3.09 -5.61 14.44
N GLN A 145 4.10 -6.30 15.00
CA GLN A 145 4.89 -5.85 16.14
C GLN A 145 5.54 -4.47 15.96
N PRO A 146 6.13 -4.13 14.78
CA PRO A 146 6.72 -2.81 14.60
C PRO A 146 5.73 -1.64 14.77
N ILE A 147 4.44 -1.90 14.52
CA ILE A 147 3.38 -0.89 14.71
C ILE A 147 3.07 -0.73 16.19
N THR A 148 2.87 -1.84 16.91
CA THR A 148 2.57 -1.79 18.35
C THR A 148 3.71 -1.15 19.12
N ASP A 149 4.96 -1.55 18.84
CA ASP A 149 6.15 -1.00 19.50
C ASP A 149 6.27 0.50 19.26
N PHE A 150 5.99 0.96 18.04
CA PHE A 150 6.04 2.38 17.70
C PHE A 150 4.94 3.18 18.38
N ILE A 151 3.70 2.68 18.42
CA ILE A 151 2.59 3.36 19.08
C ILE A 151 2.88 3.47 20.58
N ASP A 152 3.38 2.41 21.21
CA ASP A 152 3.73 2.40 22.62
C ASP A 152 4.90 3.37 22.92
N ALA A 153 5.90 3.41 22.04
CA ALA A 153 7.04 4.34 22.16
C ALA A 153 6.68 5.80 21.86
N ALA A 154 5.62 6.05 21.08
CA ALA A 154 5.14 7.41 20.81
C ALA A 154 4.60 8.08 22.07
N GLY A 155 4.00 7.30 22.98
CA GLY A 155 3.37 7.80 24.20
C GLY A 155 2.32 8.86 23.90
N GLU A 156 2.42 10.01 24.58
CA GLU A 156 1.50 11.15 24.39
C GLU A 156 1.74 11.95 23.11
N LYS A 157 2.82 11.66 22.36
CA LYS A 157 3.09 12.41 21.12
C LYS A 157 2.08 12.02 20.05
N PRO A 158 1.54 12.98 19.29
CA PRO A 158 0.72 12.63 18.13
C PRO A 158 1.57 11.88 17.11
N PHE A 159 0.98 10.91 16.41
CA PHE A 159 1.71 10.07 15.47
C PHE A 159 1.05 10.00 14.09
N PHE A 160 1.87 9.72 13.09
CA PHE A 160 1.44 9.38 11.74
C PHE A 160 1.94 8.00 11.36
N LEU A 161 1.01 7.09 11.07
CA LEU A 161 1.31 5.73 10.66
C LEU A 161 1.04 5.56 9.16
N TRP A 162 2.08 5.22 8.41
CA TRP A 162 1.94 4.73 7.04
C TRP A 162 1.88 3.21 7.06
N TYR A 163 0.66 2.68 6.96
CA TYR A 163 0.40 1.25 6.89
C TYR A 163 0.09 0.83 5.44
N ALA A 164 1.10 0.27 4.76
CA ALA A 164 0.98 -0.11 3.35
C ALA A 164 1.39 -1.57 3.10
N PRO A 165 0.71 -2.58 3.70
CA PRO A 165 1.10 -3.98 3.57
C PRO A 165 1.18 -4.40 2.10
N PHE A 166 1.93 -5.47 1.81
CA PHE A 166 2.07 -5.92 0.42
C PHE A 166 0.75 -6.51 -0.12
N LEU A 167 -0.20 -6.85 0.74
CA LEU A 167 -1.50 -7.41 0.40
C LEU A 167 -2.40 -6.37 -0.33
N PRO A 168 -3.31 -6.81 -1.23
CA PRO A 168 -3.44 -8.15 -1.80
C PRO A 168 -2.56 -8.36 -3.05
N HIS A 169 -1.45 -7.64 -3.21
CA HIS A 169 -0.62 -7.70 -4.42
C HIS A 169 -0.06 -9.10 -4.70
N SER A 170 0.16 -9.41 -5.98
CA SER A 170 0.83 -10.64 -6.43
C SER A 170 2.24 -10.78 -5.82
N PRO A 171 2.73 -11.99 -5.51
CA PRO A 171 2.08 -13.29 -5.77
C PRO A 171 0.89 -13.55 -4.83
N HIS A 172 -0.19 -14.15 -5.36
CA HIS A 172 -1.37 -14.50 -4.56
C HIS A 172 -1.15 -15.86 -3.88
N ASN A 173 -0.60 -15.81 -2.67
CA ASN A 173 -0.23 -16.94 -1.83
C ASN A 173 -0.86 -16.82 -0.44
N PRO A 174 -2.21 -16.84 -0.35
CA PRO A 174 -2.90 -16.77 0.93
C PRO A 174 -2.63 -18.01 1.80
N PRO A 175 -2.76 -17.91 3.13
CA PRO A 175 -2.82 -19.07 4.02
C PRO A 175 -3.91 -20.04 3.59
N LYS A 176 -3.67 -21.35 3.80
CA LYS A 176 -4.61 -22.43 3.46
C LYS A 176 -6.01 -22.17 4.03
N ARG A 177 -6.10 -21.74 5.29
CA ARG A 177 -7.36 -21.40 5.99
C ARG A 177 -8.22 -20.34 5.30
N LEU A 178 -7.61 -19.46 4.49
CA LEU A 178 -8.33 -18.44 3.73
C LEU A 178 -8.66 -18.96 2.34
N LEU A 179 -7.74 -19.67 1.69
CA LEU A 179 -7.98 -20.25 0.37
C LEU A 179 -9.18 -21.21 0.36
N GLU A 180 -9.30 -22.05 1.39
CA GLU A 180 -10.38 -23.03 1.53
C GLU A 180 -11.78 -22.38 1.56
N LYS A 181 -11.90 -21.12 2.00
CA LYS A 181 -13.19 -20.40 2.01
C LYS A 181 -13.69 -20.04 0.60
N TYR A 182 -12.78 -19.97 -0.38
CA TYR A 182 -13.03 -19.40 -1.71
C TYR A 182 -12.83 -20.38 -2.86
N GLN A 183 -12.04 -21.44 -2.68
CA GLN A 183 -11.69 -22.37 -3.77
C GLN A 183 -12.91 -23.02 -4.44
N ASP A 184 -13.99 -23.28 -3.69
CA ASP A 184 -15.22 -23.90 -4.22
C ASP A 184 -16.26 -22.85 -4.68
N ARG A 185 -15.95 -21.55 -4.53
CA ARG A 185 -16.84 -20.45 -4.95
C ARG A 185 -16.58 -19.95 -6.37
N THR A 186 -15.58 -20.51 -7.04
CA THR A 186 -15.18 -20.14 -8.40
C THR A 186 -14.45 -21.30 -9.06
N THR A 187 -14.55 -21.42 -10.38
CA THR A 187 -13.76 -22.39 -11.16
C THR A 187 -12.31 -21.95 -11.37
N SER A 188 -11.97 -20.70 -11.01
CA SER A 188 -10.63 -20.14 -11.17
C SER A 188 -9.86 -20.10 -9.85
N MET A 189 -8.79 -20.89 -9.77
CA MET A 189 -7.86 -20.85 -8.65
C MET A 189 -7.13 -19.49 -8.54
N HIS A 190 -6.99 -18.73 -9.64
CA HIS A 190 -6.42 -17.38 -9.61
C HIS A 190 -7.36 -16.38 -8.93
N ILE A 191 -8.67 -16.50 -9.19
CA ILE A 191 -9.71 -15.69 -8.54
C ILE A 191 -9.84 -16.08 -7.07
N ALA A 192 -9.91 -17.38 -6.76
CA ALA A 192 -9.99 -17.86 -5.37
C ALA A 192 -8.82 -17.35 -4.51
N ARG A 193 -7.59 -17.43 -5.04
CA ARG A 193 -6.41 -16.90 -4.34
C ARG A 193 -6.44 -15.39 -4.16
N TYR A 194 -6.94 -14.65 -5.15
CA TYR A 194 -7.09 -13.19 -5.04
C TYR A 194 -8.12 -12.82 -3.96
N TRP A 195 -9.29 -13.45 -3.97
CA TRP A 195 -10.32 -13.24 -2.95
C TRP A 195 -9.83 -13.53 -1.54
N ALA A 196 -9.11 -14.65 -1.36
CA ALA A 196 -8.48 -15.00 -0.10
C ALA A 196 -7.42 -13.99 0.35
N MET A 197 -6.70 -13.35 -0.59
CA MET A 197 -5.75 -12.28 -0.28
C MET A 197 -6.45 -10.99 0.15
N CYS A 198 -7.63 -10.67 -0.39
CA CYS A 198 -8.45 -9.55 0.07
C CYS A 198 -8.98 -9.75 1.49
N GLU A 199 -9.47 -10.95 1.83
CA GLU A 199 -9.85 -11.25 3.22
C GLU A 199 -8.64 -11.25 4.16
N TRP A 200 -7.47 -11.71 3.70
CA TRP A 200 -6.27 -11.60 4.53
C TRP A 200 -5.90 -10.15 4.83
N PHE A 201 -6.01 -9.27 3.82
CA PHE A 201 -5.81 -7.84 4.02
C PHE A 201 -6.80 -7.28 5.05
N ASP A 202 -8.08 -7.66 4.96
CA ASP A 202 -9.11 -7.28 5.94
C ASP A 202 -8.74 -7.68 7.37
N GLU A 203 -8.27 -8.92 7.58
CA GLU A 203 -7.83 -9.37 8.91
C GLU A 203 -6.70 -8.50 9.47
N THR A 204 -5.76 -8.09 8.63
CA THR A 204 -4.61 -7.28 9.05
C THR A 204 -4.98 -5.82 9.32
N VAL A 205 -5.99 -5.30 8.62
CA VAL A 205 -6.62 -4.01 8.95
C VAL A 205 -7.34 -4.14 10.29
N GLY A 206 -8.07 -5.23 10.53
CA GLY A 206 -8.69 -5.51 11.83
C GLY A 206 -7.69 -5.51 12.98
N GLN A 207 -6.53 -6.14 12.81
CA GLN A 207 -5.46 -6.13 13.83
C GLN A 207 -4.94 -4.72 14.10
N LEU A 208 -4.84 -3.87 13.07
CA LEU A 208 -4.46 -2.46 13.25
C LEU A 208 -5.54 -1.68 14.01
N LEU A 209 -6.81 -1.86 13.66
CA LEU A 209 -7.92 -1.18 14.34
C LEU A 209 -8.06 -1.63 15.80
N ASP A 210 -7.95 -2.94 16.06
CA ASP A 210 -7.95 -3.48 17.44
C ASP A 210 -6.78 -2.92 18.26
N CYS A 211 -5.62 -2.69 17.63
CA CYS A 211 -4.47 -2.06 18.30
C CYS A 211 -4.82 -0.64 18.81
N LEU A 212 -5.57 0.13 18.01
CA LEU A 212 -6.04 1.47 18.42
C LEU A 212 -7.13 1.37 19.50
N ASP A 213 -8.09 0.46 19.34
CA ASP A 213 -9.19 0.26 20.28
C ASP A 213 -8.68 -0.16 21.68
N THR A 214 -7.79 -1.16 21.72
CA THR A 214 -7.21 -1.67 22.97
C THR A 214 -6.38 -0.63 23.72
N ARG A 215 -5.76 0.30 22.99
CA ARG A 215 -5.00 1.44 23.54
C ARG A 215 -5.86 2.67 23.80
N ARG A 216 -7.17 2.61 23.53
CA ARG A 216 -8.12 3.73 23.67
C ARG A 216 -7.74 4.96 22.83
N LEU A 217 -7.09 4.73 21.68
CA LEU A 217 -6.62 5.79 20.77
C LEU A 217 -7.68 6.15 19.71
N THR A 218 -8.69 5.31 19.52
CA THR A 218 -9.69 5.43 18.45
C THR A 218 -10.39 6.78 18.43
N ALA A 219 -10.76 7.32 19.59
CA ALA A 219 -11.48 8.60 19.70
C ALA A 219 -10.66 9.81 19.20
N ASN A 220 -9.33 9.71 19.14
CA ASN A 220 -8.44 10.77 18.70
C ASN A 220 -7.51 10.34 17.55
N THR A 221 -7.95 9.37 16.74
CA THR A 221 -7.19 8.89 15.58
C THR A 221 -8.04 9.00 14.32
N LEU A 222 -7.56 9.76 13.34
CA LEU A 222 -8.12 9.71 11.99
C LEU A 222 -7.52 8.52 11.23
N VAL A 223 -8.36 7.56 10.87
CA VAL A 223 -7.99 6.44 9.99
C VAL A 223 -8.45 6.77 8.56
N LEU A 224 -7.50 6.77 7.63
CA LEU A 224 -7.77 6.99 6.20
C LEU A 224 -7.41 5.73 5.42
N TYR A 225 -8.40 5.13 4.77
CA TYR A 225 -8.19 4.02 3.84
C TYR A 225 -8.04 4.56 2.41
N VAL A 226 -6.95 4.21 1.73
CA VAL A 226 -6.74 4.54 0.31
C VAL A 226 -6.10 3.36 -0.41
N CYS A 227 -6.34 3.28 -1.71
CA CYS A 227 -5.70 2.29 -2.60
C CYS A 227 -4.61 2.95 -3.45
N ASP A 228 -3.54 2.21 -3.79
CA ASP A 228 -2.46 2.74 -4.65
C ASP A 228 -2.85 2.75 -6.14
N ASN A 229 -3.69 1.84 -6.60
CA ASN A 229 -4.18 1.74 -7.98
C ASN A 229 -5.31 0.71 -8.06
N GLY A 230 -6.07 0.73 -9.15
CA GLY A 230 -7.04 -0.32 -9.46
C GLY A 230 -6.39 -1.67 -9.79
N TRP A 231 -7.13 -2.75 -9.50
CA TRP A 231 -6.81 -4.13 -9.86
C TRP A 231 -8.10 -4.86 -10.24
N ILE A 232 -8.01 -5.73 -11.25
CA ILE A 232 -9.05 -6.64 -11.71
C ILE A 232 -8.32 -7.93 -12.04
N GLN A 233 -8.62 -9.01 -11.34
CA GLN A 233 -7.91 -10.28 -11.51
C GLN A 233 -8.31 -10.98 -12.82
N GLN A 234 -7.34 -11.45 -13.61
CA GLN A 234 -7.65 -12.35 -14.73
C GLN A 234 -8.05 -13.74 -14.21
N PRO A 235 -9.10 -14.37 -14.76
CA PRO A 235 -9.50 -15.72 -14.36
C PRO A 235 -8.42 -16.78 -14.65
N ASN A 236 -7.68 -16.65 -15.75
CA ASN A 236 -6.80 -17.72 -16.24
C ASN A 236 -5.30 -17.38 -16.11
N SER A 237 -4.94 -16.38 -15.31
CA SER A 237 -3.56 -15.94 -15.15
C SER A 237 -3.34 -15.28 -13.79
N SER A 238 -2.10 -15.22 -13.30
CA SER A 238 -1.73 -14.42 -12.13
C SER A 238 -1.62 -12.91 -12.42
N ARG A 239 -2.05 -12.46 -13.61
CA ARG A 239 -1.98 -11.06 -14.06
C ARG A 239 -3.33 -10.34 -13.88
N TYR A 240 -3.29 -9.03 -14.03
CA TYR A 240 -4.48 -8.17 -14.06
C TYR A 240 -5.12 -8.13 -15.45
N ALA A 241 -6.44 -7.90 -15.49
CA ALA A 241 -7.23 -7.86 -16.71
C ALA A 241 -6.92 -6.62 -17.58
N PRO A 242 -7.26 -6.62 -18.88
CA PRO A 242 -7.23 -5.40 -19.68
C PRO A 242 -7.98 -4.26 -19.01
N ARG A 243 -7.53 -3.02 -19.23
CA ARG A 243 -8.09 -1.79 -18.61
C ARG A 243 -8.02 -1.74 -17.07
N SER A 244 -7.18 -2.58 -16.46
CA SER A 244 -6.91 -2.59 -15.02
C SER A 244 -5.65 -1.79 -14.66
N LYS A 245 -4.82 -2.25 -13.71
CA LYS A 245 -3.52 -1.69 -13.33
C LYS A 245 -2.72 -1.26 -14.57
N ARG A 246 -2.05 -0.10 -14.47
CA ARG A 246 -1.37 0.66 -15.55
C ARG A 246 -2.27 1.32 -16.58
N SER A 247 -3.59 1.20 -16.47
CA SER A 247 -4.54 1.82 -17.39
C SER A 247 -5.16 3.10 -16.84
N ARG A 248 -5.53 4.03 -17.72
CA ARG A 248 -6.21 5.28 -17.34
C ARG A 248 -7.74 5.13 -17.21
N PHE A 249 -8.30 3.97 -17.58
CA PHE A 249 -9.72 3.67 -17.35
C PHE A 249 -9.99 3.47 -15.85
N ASP A 250 -11.27 3.50 -15.45
CA ASP A 250 -11.71 3.26 -14.07
C ASP A 250 -11.01 2.06 -13.40
N GLY A 251 -10.77 0.97 -14.15
CA GLY A 251 -10.10 -0.23 -13.63
C GLY A 251 -8.66 -0.05 -13.17
N GLY A 252 -7.99 1.02 -13.57
CA GLY A 252 -6.65 1.36 -13.12
C GLY A 252 -6.60 2.52 -12.13
N VAL A 253 -7.56 3.45 -12.16
CA VAL A 253 -7.50 4.69 -11.36
C VAL A 253 -8.63 4.90 -10.36
N ARG A 254 -9.81 4.30 -10.56
CA ARG A 254 -10.93 4.46 -9.62
C ARG A 254 -10.76 3.55 -8.42
N THR A 255 -10.91 4.09 -7.23
CA THR A 255 -10.80 3.36 -5.95
C THR A 255 -11.81 3.92 -4.95
N PRO A 256 -12.26 3.14 -3.96
CA PRO A 256 -12.90 3.72 -2.79
C PRO A 256 -11.87 4.46 -1.92
N ILE A 257 -12.37 5.39 -1.11
CA ILE A 257 -11.70 5.95 0.08
C ILE A 257 -12.65 5.73 1.24
#